data_AF-A0A564Q6P5-F1
#
_entry.id   AF-A0A564Q6P5-F1
#
_cell.length_a   1.000
_cell.length_b   1.000
_cell.length_c   1.000
_cell.angle_alpha   90.00
_cell.angle_beta   90.00
_cell.angle_gamma   90.00
#
_symmetry.space_group_name_H-M   'P 1'
#
loop_
_entity.id
_entity.type
_entity.pdbx_description
1 polymer ?
#
loop_
_entity_poly.entity_id
_entity_poly.type
_entity_poly.pdbx_seq_one_letter_code
_entity_poly.pdbx_strand_id
1 'polypeptide(L)'
;MSLRSFFDPKSVAIIGASGTPGKGGYALIENMTKTDFKRKVYPINPKRREILGLKTYPKINKLPEVVDLAIIVINNEAVPQMIDECGSFGIKNVIIESGGFAEASERGKKLEKDVLRKARKFGMMVMGPNSIGIIDTSSGFSTPYVPIETVKKGRVAFVGQTGLLESVFIPLLRNIGVSKVVCMGNKCDVDECDVLEYIIDDSSTDIIAMYIEGIRDGRRFIKIIERSEKVLIVLKGGRTTYGARAVSSHTGTICGENRVYDALFEQYNIIPVKSFEELFDLVKVFISQPFPNGNCVGIITVTGAGGVTASDCCEDNGLEIASVSSRTLEKIREVYPTWHR
;
A
#
# COMPACT_ATOMS: atom_id res chain seq x y z
N MET A 1 -8.96 -12.21 -13.78
CA MET A 1 -8.15 -13.22 -13.05
C MET A 1 -8.08 -12.77 -11.60
N SER A 2 -7.99 -13.67 -10.63
CA SER A 2 -7.99 -13.27 -9.21
C SER A 2 -6.60 -12.82 -8.76
N LEU A 3 -6.49 -11.67 -8.08
CA LEU A 3 -5.26 -11.22 -7.43
C LEU A 3 -4.89 -12.04 -6.17
N ARG A 4 -5.69 -13.04 -5.78
CA ARG A 4 -5.46 -13.82 -4.55
C ARG A 4 -4.03 -14.35 -4.42
N SER A 5 -3.39 -14.78 -5.52
CA SER A 5 -2.01 -15.27 -5.48
C SER A 5 -0.96 -14.21 -5.12
N PHE A 6 -1.26 -12.91 -5.22
CA PHE A 6 -0.36 -11.84 -4.80
C PHE A 6 -0.39 -11.59 -3.28
N PHE A 7 -1.49 -11.97 -2.61
CA PHE A 7 -1.69 -11.71 -1.18
C PHE A 7 -1.64 -12.99 -0.33
N ASP A 8 -2.10 -14.08 -0.94
CA ASP A 8 -2.35 -15.36 -0.30
C ASP A 8 -1.79 -16.56 -1.12
N PRO A 9 -0.55 -16.53 -1.64
CA PRO A 9 0.00 -17.63 -2.45
C PRO A 9 0.26 -18.87 -1.60
N LYS A 10 -0.03 -20.08 -2.12
CA LYS A 10 0.30 -21.39 -1.52
C LYS A 10 1.79 -21.74 -1.64
N SER A 11 2.45 -21.21 -2.66
CA SER A 11 3.87 -21.42 -2.94
C SER A 11 4.49 -20.21 -3.62
N VAL A 12 5.70 -19.84 -3.20
CA VAL A 12 6.39 -18.63 -3.67
C VAL A 12 7.82 -18.94 -4.05
N ALA A 13 8.26 -18.53 -5.24
CA ALA A 13 9.67 -18.54 -5.63
C ALA A 13 10.32 -17.18 -5.43
N ILE A 14 11.50 -17.12 -4.82
CA ILE A 14 12.27 -15.88 -4.63
C ILE A 14 13.47 -15.91 -5.57
N ILE A 15 13.39 -15.15 -6.66
CA ILE A 15 14.44 -15.04 -7.65
C ILE A 15 15.35 -13.86 -7.29
N GLY A 16 16.63 -14.15 -7.10
CA GLY A 16 17.57 -13.22 -6.49
C GLY A 16 17.80 -13.47 -5.00
N ALA A 17 17.33 -14.61 -4.47
CA ALA A 17 17.60 -15.05 -3.11
C ALA A 17 19.10 -15.02 -2.79
N SER A 18 19.44 -14.55 -1.59
CA SER A 18 20.82 -14.37 -1.15
C SER A 18 20.98 -14.85 0.30
N GLY A 19 22.08 -15.54 0.59
CA GLY A 19 22.48 -15.86 1.97
C GLY A 19 23.35 -14.80 2.63
N THR A 20 23.50 -13.63 2.00
CA THR A 20 24.29 -12.51 2.51
C THR A 20 23.36 -11.46 3.14
N PRO A 21 23.47 -11.19 4.45
CA PRO A 21 22.73 -10.12 5.11
C PRO A 21 22.89 -8.77 4.41
N GLY A 22 21.83 -7.96 4.43
CA GLY A 22 21.79 -6.64 3.77
C GLY A 22 21.47 -6.67 2.27
N LYS A 23 21.38 -7.85 1.63
CA LYS A 23 20.85 -7.96 0.25
C LYS A 23 19.33 -8.14 0.25
N GLY A 24 18.66 -7.58 -0.75
CA GLY A 24 17.20 -7.65 -0.85
C GLY A 24 16.63 -9.07 -0.82
N GLY A 25 17.21 -9.99 -1.59
CA GLY A 25 16.80 -11.40 -1.56
C GLY A 25 17.09 -12.14 -0.24
N TYR A 26 17.93 -11.60 0.64
CA TYR A 26 18.07 -12.11 2.01
C TYR A 26 16.92 -11.59 2.88
N ALA A 27 16.66 -10.28 2.83
CA ALA A 27 15.60 -9.62 3.59
C ALA A 27 14.21 -10.20 3.29
N LEU A 28 13.92 -10.52 2.01
CA LEU A 28 12.69 -11.21 1.61
C LEU A 28 12.46 -12.52 2.38
N ILE A 29 13.49 -13.37 2.42
CA ILE A 29 13.41 -14.67 3.11
C ILE A 29 13.28 -14.43 4.62
N GLU A 30 14.11 -13.54 5.15
CA GLU A 30 14.11 -13.19 6.57
C GLU A 30 12.74 -12.70 7.04
N ASN A 31 12.13 -11.76 6.31
CA ASN A 31 10.81 -11.22 6.62
C ASN A 31 9.75 -12.32 6.62
N MET A 32 9.71 -13.19 5.61
CA MET A 32 8.77 -14.33 5.60
C MET A 32 9.00 -15.29 6.76
N THR A 33 10.25 -15.59 7.14
CA THR A 33 10.54 -16.49 8.27
C THR A 33 10.18 -15.91 9.64
N LYS A 34 10.07 -14.58 9.76
CA LYS A 34 9.68 -13.86 10.99
C LYS A 34 8.17 -13.70 11.17
N THR A 35 7.38 -14.15 10.20
CA THR A 35 5.91 -14.06 10.20
C THR A 35 5.27 -15.42 10.38
N ASP A 36 3.94 -15.44 10.50
CA ASP A 36 3.15 -16.67 10.51
C ASP A 36 2.92 -17.27 9.11
N PHE A 37 3.72 -16.90 8.10
CA PHE A 37 3.62 -17.48 6.77
C PHE A 37 4.04 -18.96 6.76
N LYS A 38 3.08 -19.88 6.87
CA LYS A 38 3.31 -21.34 6.95
C LYS A 38 3.32 -22.05 5.59
N ARG A 39 3.60 -21.33 4.51
CA ARG A 39 3.47 -21.84 3.13
C ARG A 39 4.83 -22.08 2.51
N LYS A 40 4.83 -22.67 1.31
CA LYS A 40 6.06 -23.13 0.67
C LYS A 40 6.83 -21.93 0.11
N VAL A 41 8.07 -21.76 0.56
CA VAL A 41 8.99 -20.73 0.07
C VAL A 41 10.16 -21.41 -0.62
N TYR A 42 10.44 -21.00 -1.86
CA TYR A 42 11.45 -21.58 -2.73
C TYR A 42 12.51 -20.53 -3.12
N PRO A 43 13.60 -20.39 -2.35
CA PRO A 43 14.69 -19.50 -2.71
C PRO A 43 15.43 -20.00 -3.96
N ILE A 44 15.60 -19.14 -4.96
CA ILE A 44 16.37 -19.45 -6.17
C ILE A 44 17.77 -18.86 -6.05
N ASN A 45 18.77 -19.72 -5.83
CA ASN A 45 20.18 -19.34 -5.74
C ASN A 45 21.07 -20.41 -6.37
N PRO A 46 21.92 -20.08 -7.38
CA PRO A 46 22.74 -21.05 -8.09
C PRO A 46 23.94 -21.58 -7.29
N LYS A 47 24.33 -20.93 -6.19
CA LYS A 47 25.57 -21.22 -5.47
C LYS A 47 25.34 -21.89 -4.11
N ARG A 48 24.34 -21.45 -3.36
CA ARG A 48 24.03 -21.99 -2.03
C ARG A 48 23.06 -23.15 -2.16
N ARG A 49 23.12 -24.10 -1.21
CA ARG A 49 22.16 -25.21 -1.06
C ARG A 49 21.05 -24.91 -0.05
N GLU A 50 21.31 -23.99 0.86
CA GLU A 50 20.38 -23.57 1.92
C GLU A 50 20.58 -22.09 2.25
N ILE A 51 19.48 -21.38 2.55
CA ILE A 51 19.47 -20.01 3.06
C ILE A 51 18.41 -19.95 4.17
N LEU A 52 18.79 -19.51 5.37
CA LEU A 52 17.89 -19.34 6.52
C LEU A 52 17.02 -20.60 6.81
N GLY A 53 17.62 -21.79 6.74
CA GLY A 53 16.92 -23.06 6.97
C GLY A 53 16.08 -23.54 5.79
N LEU A 54 15.98 -22.78 4.69
CA LEU A 54 15.23 -23.15 3.50
C LEU A 54 16.14 -23.73 2.43
N LYS A 55 15.76 -24.90 1.92
CA LYS A 55 16.40 -25.51 0.74
C LYS A 55 16.29 -24.57 -0.47
N THR A 56 17.42 -24.29 -1.10
CA THR A 56 17.47 -23.47 -2.31
C THR A 56 17.46 -24.32 -3.57
N TYR A 57 17.09 -23.68 -4.68
CA TYR A 57 17.10 -24.28 -6.01
C TYR A 57 17.97 -23.44 -6.94
N PRO A 58 18.77 -24.06 -7.83
CA PRO A 58 19.70 -23.30 -8.65
C PRO A 58 19.02 -22.52 -9.78
N LYS A 59 17.84 -22.99 -10.22
CA LYS A 59 17.04 -22.44 -11.33
C LYS A 59 15.56 -22.76 -11.13
N ILE A 60 14.69 -21.99 -11.78
CA ILE A 60 13.22 -22.17 -11.74
C ILE A 60 12.81 -23.56 -12.22
N ASN A 61 13.38 -24.04 -13.33
CA ASN A 61 13.05 -25.37 -13.88
C ASN A 61 13.52 -26.57 -13.04
N LYS A 62 14.13 -26.32 -11.88
CA LYS A 62 14.48 -27.35 -10.89
C LYS A 62 13.53 -27.36 -9.70
N LEU A 63 12.55 -26.47 -9.66
CA LEU A 63 11.50 -26.48 -8.65
C LEU A 63 10.68 -27.76 -8.75
N PRO A 64 10.20 -28.29 -7.61
CA PRO A 64 9.42 -29.52 -7.57
C PRO A 64 7.97 -29.33 -8.06
N GLU A 65 7.49 -28.08 -8.13
CA GLU A 65 6.15 -27.72 -8.55
C GLU A 65 6.14 -26.33 -9.19
N VAL A 66 5.11 -26.04 -9.98
CA VAL A 66 4.82 -24.68 -10.45
C VAL A 66 4.32 -23.87 -9.26
N VAL A 67 4.95 -22.72 -9.00
CA VAL A 67 4.59 -21.87 -7.87
C VAL A 67 3.44 -20.92 -8.21
N ASP A 68 2.65 -20.54 -7.20
CA ASP A 68 1.55 -19.58 -7.36
C ASP A 68 2.06 -18.17 -7.70
N LEU A 69 3.23 -17.80 -7.16
CA LEU A 69 3.82 -16.48 -7.28
C LEU A 69 5.35 -16.55 -7.36
N ALA A 70 5.97 -15.72 -8.21
CA ALA A 70 7.40 -15.47 -8.17
C ALA A 70 7.71 -14.01 -7.83
N ILE A 71 8.70 -13.79 -6.96
CA ILE A 71 9.22 -12.47 -6.60
C ILE A 71 10.60 -12.31 -7.24
N ILE A 72 10.80 -11.25 -8.00
CA ILE A 72 12.03 -10.99 -8.74
C ILE A 72 12.76 -9.77 -8.16
N VAL A 73 13.94 -10.03 -7.59
CA VAL A 73 14.87 -9.03 -7.03
C VAL A 73 16.29 -9.22 -7.61
N ILE A 74 16.41 -9.07 -8.93
CA ILE A 74 17.68 -9.19 -9.67
C ILE A 74 17.98 -7.91 -10.45
N ASN A 75 19.12 -7.85 -11.15
CA ASN A 75 19.40 -6.73 -12.05
C ASN A 75 18.31 -6.63 -13.14
N ASN A 76 17.82 -5.42 -13.40
CA ASN A 76 16.76 -5.12 -14.38
C ASN A 76 17.00 -5.72 -15.77
N GLU A 77 18.25 -5.74 -16.25
CA GLU A 77 18.58 -6.29 -17.58
C GLU A 77 18.33 -7.81 -17.68
N ALA A 78 18.37 -8.53 -16.55
CA ALA A 78 18.10 -9.97 -16.52
C ALA A 78 16.61 -10.31 -16.38
N VAL A 79 15.77 -9.33 -16.01
CA VAL A 79 14.34 -9.57 -15.73
C VAL A 79 13.57 -10.05 -16.96
N PRO A 80 13.74 -9.49 -18.18
CA PRO A 80 13.02 -10.00 -19.36
C PRO A 80 13.32 -11.47 -19.66
N GLN A 81 14.56 -11.94 -19.47
CA GLN A 81 14.88 -13.36 -19.62
C GLN A 81 14.22 -14.19 -18.52
N MET A 82 14.25 -13.70 -17.28
CA MET A 82 13.62 -14.39 -16.16
C MET A 82 12.10 -14.55 -16.35
N ILE A 83 11.42 -13.58 -16.97
CA ILE A 83 9.99 -13.69 -17.30
C ILE A 83 9.74 -14.84 -18.30
N ASP A 84 10.60 -15.03 -19.30
CA ASP A 84 10.51 -16.19 -20.21
C ASP A 84 10.72 -17.51 -19.45
N GLU A 85 11.69 -17.56 -18.53
CA GLU A 85 11.95 -18.75 -17.71
C GLU A 85 10.77 -19.08 -16.78
N CYS A 86 10.22 -18.08 -16.09
CA CYS A 86 9.00 -18.19 -15.28
C CYS A 86 7.82 -18.69 -16.12
N GLY A 87 7.58 -18.05 -17.27
CA GLY A 87 6.45 -18.36 -18.14
C GLY A 87 6.54 -19.74 -18.77
N SER A 88 7.74 -20.15 -19.20
CA SER A 88 7.99 -21.49 -19.75
C SER A 88 7.82 -22.60 -18.71
N PHE A 89 8.12 -22.30 -17.44
CA PHE A 89 7.86 -23.22 -16.33
C PHE A 89 6.38 -23.26 -15.92
N GLY A 90 5.57 -22.27 -16.33
CA GLY A 90 4.13 -22.22 -16.11
C GLY A 90 3.67 -21.24 -15.03
N ILE A 91 4.57 -20.42 -14.46
CA ILE A 91 4.22 -19.42 -13.44
C ILE A 91 3.31 -18.36 -14.07
N LYS A 92 2.25 -17.96 -13.35
CA LYS A 92 1.23 -17.02 -13.85
C LYS A 92 1.23 -15.66 -13.17
N ASN A 93 1.89 -15.52 -12.02
CA ASN A 93 1.90 -14.27 -11.26
C ASN A 93 3.33 -13.93 -10.86
N VAL A 94 3.72 -12.67 -11.05
CA VAL A 94 5.07 -12.19 -10.72
C VAL A 94 5.00 -10.81 -10.07
N ILE A 95 5.73 -10.64 -8.97
CA ILE A 95 6.08 -9.32 -8.41
C ILE A 95 7.52 -9.02 -8.84
N ILE A 96 7.73 -7.90 -9.53
CA ILE A 96 9.06 -7.40 -9.87
C ILE A 96 9.39 -6.27 -8.92
N GLU A 97 10.29 -6.53 -7.96
CA GLU A 97 10.72 -5.52 -7.00
C GLU A 97 11.91 -4.70 -7.52
N SER A 98 12.64 -5.25 -8.50
CA SER A 98 13.73 -4.56 -9.18
C SER A 98 13.31 -3.20 -9.77
N GLY A 99 14.05 -2.15 -9.46
CA GLY A 99 14.01 -0.86 -10.17
C GLY A 99 14.98 -0.81 -11.37
N GLY A 100 15.08 0.34 -12.02
CA GLY A 100 15.80 0.58 -13.28
C GLY A 100 14.95 0.49 -14.55
N PHE A 101 13.62 0.66 -14.47
CA PHE A 101 12.69 0.52 -15.59
C PHE A 101 12.19 1.89 -16.09
N ALA A 102 10.89 2.06 -16.35
CA ALA A 102 10.32 3.26 -16.91
C ALA A 102 10.59 4.53 -16.07
N GLU A 103 10.74 4.35 -14.76
CA GLU A 103 11.09 5.39 -13.78
C GLU A 103 12.51 5.93 -13.96
N ALA A 104 13.42 5.14 -14.53
CA ALA A 104 14.84 5.44 -14.51
C ALA A 104 15.34 6.04 -15.82
N SER A 105 14.88 5.54 -16.98
CA SER A 105 15.38 5.98 -18.29
C SER A 105 14.55 5.50 -19.47
N GLU A 106 14.81 6.04 -20.66
CA GLU A 106 14.23 5.54 -21.91
C GLU A 106 14.66 4.10 -22.25
N ARG A 107 15.87 3.70 -21.84
CA ARG A 107 16.30 2.29 -21.93
C ARG A 107 15.47 1.41 -21.00
N GLY A 108 15.22 1.88 -19.78
CA GLY A 108 14.37 1.20 -18.81
C GLY A 108 12.92 1.06 -19.28
N LYS A 109 12.35 2.07 -19.96
CA LYS A 109 11.03 1.94 -20.62
C LYS A 109 10.99 0.84 -21.66
N LYS A 110 12.07 0.66 -22.44
CA LYS A 110 12.17 -0.44 -23.42
C LYS A 110 12.23 -1.80 -22.73
N LEU A 111 12.95 -1.90 -21.60
CA LEU A 111 13.00 -3.12 -20.79
C LEU A 111 11.62 -3.47 -20.22
N GLU A 112 10.89 -2.48 -19.69
CA GLU A 112 9.54 -2.69 -19.16
C GLU A 112 8.56 -3.18 -20.24
N LYS A 113 8.62 -2.59 -21.45
CA LYS A 113 7.84 -3.06 -22.60
C LYS A 113 8.18 -4.51 -22.99
N ASP A 114 9.45 -4.91 -22.90
CA ASP A 114 9.85 -6.29 -23.18
C ASP A 114 9.31 -7.27 -22.13
N VAL A 115 9.40 -6.90 -20.85
CA VAL A 115 8.78 -7.65 -19.74
C VAL A 115 7.29 -7.89 -20.01
N LEU A 116 6.54 -6.84 -20.33
CA LEU A 116 5.10 -6.96 -20.61
C LEU A 116 4.80 -7.81 -21.84
N ARG A 117 5.56 -7.63 -22.93
CA ARG A 117 5.41 -8.45 -24.14
C ARG A 117 5.60 -9.93 -23.83
N LYS A 118 6.62 -10.27 -23.06
CA LYS A 118 6.92 -11.66 -22.68
C LYS A 118 5.89 -12.21 -21.70
N ALA A 119 5.51 -11.45 -20.68
CA ALA A 119 4.47 -11.86 -19.73
C ALA A 119 3.14 -12.18 -20.44
N ARG A 120 2.72 -11.34 -21.39
CA ARG A 120 1.50 -11.56 -22.19
C ARG A 120 1.52 -12.85 -22.99
N LYS A 121 2.67 -13.24 -23.55
CA LYS A 121 2.83 -14.52 -24.28
C LYS A 121 2.44 -15.73 -23.42
N PHE A 122 2.64 -15.65 -22.11
CA PHE A 122 2.34 -16.73 -21.16
C PHE A 122 1.06 -16.51 -20.37
N GLY A 123 0.31 -15.43 -20.62
CA GLY A 123 -0.86 -15.05 -19.82
C GLY A 123 -0.51 -14.80 -18.36
N MET A 124 0.65 -14.17 -18.11
CA MET A 124 1.18 -13.87 -16.79
C MET A 124 0.80 -12.44 -16.36
N MET A 125 0.38 -12.28 -15.11
CA MET A 125 0.16 -10.97 -14.48
C MET A 125 1.44 -10.48 -13.79
N VAL A 126 1.73 -9.18 -13.92
CA VAL A 126 2.93 -8.55 -13.37
C VAL A 126 2.58 -7.38 -12.45
N MET A 127 3.02 -7.44 -11.19
CA MET A 127 3.00 -6.30 -10.27
C MET A 127 4.38 -5.65 -10.22
N GLY A 128 4.42 -4.32 -10.16
CA GLY A 128 5.65 -3.53 -10.30
C GLY A 128 5.86 -3.05 -11.75
N PRO A 129 7.11 -3.03 -12.27
CA PRO A 129 8.37 -3.18 -11.54
C PRO A 129 8.57 -2.03 -10.54
N ASN A 130 9.77 -1.92 -9.95
CA ASN A 130 10.10 -0.87 -8.98
C ASN A 130 9.10 -0.85 -7.80
N SER A 131 8.84 -2.03 -7.25
CA SER A 131 7.98 -2.26 -6.10
C SER A 131 8.80 -2.69 -4.91
N ILE A 132 8.29 -2.47 -3.69
CA ILE A 132 8.82 -3.07 -2.46
C ILE A 132 7.93 -4.22 -1.97
N GLY A 133 6.95 -4.63 -2.77
CA GLY A 133 6.16 -5.82 -2.51
C GLY A 133 4.90 -5.59 -1.67
N ILE A 134 4.51 -6.63 -0.94
CA ILE A 134 3.23 -6.73 -0.22
C ILE A 134 3.47 -7.19 1.22
N ILE A 135 2.66 -6.66 2.13
CA ILE A 135 2.45 -7.20 3.48
C ILE A 135 0.98 -7.57 3.59
N ASP A 136 0.66 -8.82 3.96
CA ASP A 136 -0.67 -9.28 4.34
C ASP A 136 -0.60 -9.93 5.72
N THR A 137 -1.13 -9.25 6.73
CA THR A 137 -1.06 -9.72 8.12
C THR A 137 -2.02 -10.88 8.41
N SER A 138 -2.97 -11.17 7.52
CA SER A 138 -3.91 -12.28 7.67
C SER A 138 -3.27 -13.62 7.28
N SER A 139 -2.49 -13.63 6.20
CA SER A 139 -1.76 -14.80 5.71
C SER A 139 -0.33 -14.90 6.29
N GLY A 140 0.16 -13.81 6.87
CA GLY A 140 1.56 -13.64 7.26
C GLY A 140 2.47 -13.32 6.07
N PHE A 141 1.94 -13.22 4.84
CA PHE A 141 2.76 -12.99 3.67
C PHE A 141 3.42 -11.61 3.71
N SER A 142 4.75 -11.56 3.55
CA SER A 142 5.52 -10.32 3.68
C SER A 142 6.73 -10.34 2.77
N THR A 143 6.73 -9.46 1.76
CA THR A 143 7.76 -9.38 0.72
C THR A 143 8.55 -8.08 0.62
N PRO A 144 8.65 -7.20 1.62
CA PRO A 144 9.67 -6.15 1.55
C PRO A 144 11.08 -6.71 1.36
N TYR A 145 11.83 -6.18 0.37
CA TYR A 145 13.27 -6.47 0.19
C TYR A 145 14.15 -5.70 1.18
N VAL A 146 13.57 -5.04 2.18
CA VAL A 146 14.26 -4.42 3.30
C VAL A 146 13.86 -5.13 4.59
N PRO A 147 14.75 -5.29 5.57
CA PRO A 147 14.37 -5.86 6.85
C PRO A 147 13.27 -5.01 7.48
N ILE A 148 12.17 -5.64 7.87
CA ILE A 148 11.09 -4.96 8.59
C ILE A 148 10.80 -5.68 9.91
N GLU A 149 10.35 -4.90 10.88
CA GLU A 149 9.76 -5.45 12.09
C GLU A 149 8.33 -5.94 11.80
N THR A 150 7.87 -6.91 12.58
CA THR A 150 6.52 -7.46 12.42
C THR A 150 5.47 -6.38 12.63
N VAL A 151 4.62 -6.18 11.62
CA VAL A 151 3.50 -5.25 11.69
C VAL A 151 2.32 -5.94 12.38
N LYS A 152 1.65 -5.21 13.29
CA LYS A 152 0.47 -5.72 13.99
C LYS A 152 -0.69 -5.91 13.01
N LYS A 153 -1.48 -6.96 13.20
CA LYS A 153 -2.75 -7.15 12.50
C LYS A 153 -3.75 -6.06 12.87
N GLY A 154 -4.41 -5.49 11.87
CA GLY A 154 -5.49 -4.52 12.01
C GLY A 154 -6.43 -4.57 10.81
N ARG A 155 -7.23 -3.51 10.63
CA ARG A 155 -8.31 -3.46 9.62
C ARG A 155 -8.08 -2.42 8.52
N VAL A 156 -6.85 -1.92 8.40
CA VAL A 156 -6.50 -0.88 7.42
C VAL A 156 -5.63 -1.47 6.32
N ALA A 157 -6.05 -1.28 5.07
CA ALA A 157 -5.20 -1.53 3.92
C ALA A 157 -4.54 -0.23 3.46
N PHE A 158 -3.22 -0.24 3.38
CA PHE A 158 -2.42 0.82 2.80
C PHE A 158 -2.03 0.44 1.37
N VAL A 159 -2.37 1.25 0.38
CA VAL A 159 -2.10 0.96 -1.04
C VAL A 159 -1.36 2.14 -1.68
N GLY A 160 -0.19 1.90 -2.25
CA GLY A 160 0.68 2.98 -2.71
C GLY A 160 1.33 2.71 -4.07
N GLN A 161 1.51 3.79 -4.83
CA GLN A 161 2.54 3.90 -5.88
C GLN A 161 3.91 4.29 -5.31
N THR A 162 4.16 3.97 -4.05
CA THR A 162 5.36 4.37 -3.34
C THR A 162 5.80 3.24 -2.43
N GLY A 163 7.11 3.03 -2.31
CA GLY A 163 7.66 2.09 -1.32
C GLY A 163 7.81 2.70 0.08
N LEU A 164 7.41 3.96 0.28
CA LEU A 164 7.53 4.64 1.58
C LEU A 164 6.71 3.94 2.67
N LEU A 165 5.58 3.32 2.32
CA LEU A 165 4.69 2.68 3.28
C LEU A 165 5.36 1.43 3.90
N GLU A 166 6.08 0.66 3.11
CA GLU A 166 6.74 -0.58 3.50
C GLU A 166 8.20 -0.40 3.95
N SER A 167 8.78 0.80 3.79
CA SER A 167 10.16 1.09 4.20
C SER A 167 10.24 2.14 5.30
N VAL A 168 9.70 3.34 5.06
CA VAL A 168 9.87 4.49 5.95
C VAL A 168 8.79 4.52 7.04
N PHE A 169 7.54 4.21 6.67
CA PHE A 169 6.40 4.36 7.58
C PHE A 169 6.03 3.10 8.37
N ILE A 170 6.78 2.00 8.22
CA ILE A 170 6.59 0.77 9.00
C ILE A 170 6.42 1.04 10.51
N PRO A 171 7.22 1.90 11.17
CA PRO A 171 7.02 2.20 12.59
C PRO A 171 5.65 2.82 12.91
N LEU A 172 5.10 3.65 12.02
CA LEU A 172 3.75 4.20 12.18
C LEU A 172 2.68 3.13 11.97
N LEU A 173 2.86 2.30 10.94
CA LEU A 173 1.94 1.19 10.64
C LEU A 173 1.84 0.18 11.79
N ARG A 174 2.92 -0.03 12.55
CA ARG A 174 2.92 -0.88 13.75
C ARG A 174 1.92 -0.42 14.81
N ASN A 175 1.78 0.89 15.01
CA ASN A 175 0.89 1.46 16.03
C ASN A 175 -0.58 1.43 15.59
N ILE A 176 -0.82 1.54 14.28
CA ILE A 176 -2.15 1.51 13.67
C ILE A 176 -2.69 0.08 13.62
N GLY A 177 -1.84 -0.87 13.22
CA GLY A 177 -2.24 -2.21 12.85
C GLY A 177 -2.86 -2.24 11.45
N VAL A 178 -2.35 -3.11 10.57
CA VAL A 178 -2.73 -3.13 9.15
C VAL A 178 -3.32 -4.49 8.79
N SER A 179 -4.25 -4.51 7.84
CA SER A 179 -4.64 -5.73 7.15
C SER A 179 -3.65 -6.01 6.03
N LYS A 180 -3.38 -5.00 5.21
CA LYS A 180 -2.53 -5.09 4.01
C LYS A 180 -1.69 -3.84 3.81
N VAL A 181 -0.51 -3.99 3.22
CA VAL A 181 0.31 -2.91 2.67
C VAL A 181 0.74 -3.34 1.26
N VAL A 182 0.51 -2.50 0.25
CA VAL A 182 0.73 -2.85 -1.15
C VAL A 182 1.48 -1.76 -1.88
N CYS A 183 2.67 -2.09 -2.39
CA CYS A 183 3.40 -1.23 -3.30
C CYS A 183 3.22 -1.72 -4.73
N MET A 184 2.55 -0.93 -5.55
CA MET A 184 2.31 -1.32 -6.95
C MET A 184 3.48 -0.91 -7.88
N GLY A 185 4.41 -0.10 -7.39
CA GLY A 185 5.53 0.43 -8.17
C GLY A 185 5.07 1.21 -9.39
N ASN A 186 5.65 0.90 -10.56
CA ASN A 186 5.30 1.53 -11.84
C ASN A 186 3.89 1.14 -12.35
N LYS A 187 3.25 0.13 -11.76
CA LYS A 187 1.94 -0.40 -12.18
C LYS A 187 1.92 -0.85 -13.64
N CYS A 188 2.97 -1.45 -14.18
CA CYS A 188 3.08 -1.65 -15.64
C CYS A 188 1.99 -2.59 -16.21
N ASP A 189 1.43 -3.47 -15.38
CA ASP A 189 0.32 -4.38 -15.70
C ASP A 189 -0.75 -4.31 -14.61
N VAL A 190 -0.51 -4.94 -13.44
CA VAL A 190 -1.40 -4.83 -12.27
C VAL A 190 -1.45 -3.39 -11.77
N ASP A 191 -2.64 -2.84 -11.66
CA ASP A 191 -2.88 -1.44 -11.29
C ASP A 191 -3.74 -1.28 -10.02
N GLU A 192 -4.07 -0.03 -9.70
CA GLU A 192 -4.86 0.32 -8.51
C GLU A 192 -6.28 -0.26 -8.55
N CYS A 193 -6.87 -0.44 -9.73
CA CYS A 193 -8.20 -1.01 -9.87
C CYS A 193 -8.17 -2.51 -9.58
N ASP A 194 -7.14 -3.23 -10.05
CA ASP A 194 -6.98 -4.64 -9.72
C ASP A 194 -6.83 -4.83 -8.20
N VAL A 195 -5.96 -4.03 -7.57
CA VAL A 195 -5.71 -4.08 -6.12
C VAL A 195 -6.98 -3.72 -5.33
N LEU A 196 -7.69 -2.67 -5.74
CA LEU A 196 -8.94 -2.28 -5.10
C LEU A 196 -10.00 -3.36 -5.23
N GLU A 197 -10.22 -3.96 -6.41
CA GLU A 197 -11.18 -5.06 -6.60
C GLU A 197 -10.95 -6.20 -5.61
N TYR A 198 -9.69 -6.53 -5.32
CA TYR A 198 -9.38 -7.53 -4.30
C TYR A 198 -9.65 -7.05 -2.87
N ILE A 199 -9.26 -5.81 -2.54
CA ILE A 199 -9.34 -5.28 -1.17
C ILE A 199 -10.78 -4.95 -0.76
N ILE A 200 -11.65 -4.52 -1.67
CA ILE A 200 -13.05 -4.21 -1.33
C ILE A 200 -13.82 -5.45 -0.89
N ASP A 201 -13.49 -6.63 -1.42
CA ASP A 201 -14.13 -7.90 -1.07
C ASP A 201 -13.46 -8.58 0.14
N ASP A 202 -12.32 -8.06 0.62
CA ASP A 202 -11.58 -8.62 1.74
C ASP A 202 -12.19 -8.25 3.09
N SER A 203 -12.81 -9.22 3.77
CA SER A 203 -13.44 -9.02 5.08
C SER A 203 -12.49 -8.62 6.21
N SER A 204 -11.17 -8.71 6.00
CA SER A 204 -10.18 -8.25 6.99
C SER A 204 -9.87 -6.75 6.91
N THR A 205 -10.41 -6.04 5.90
CA THR A 205 -10.17 -4.61 5.67
C THR A 205 -11.47 -3.82 5.78
N ASP A 206 -11.47 -2.73 6.55
CA ASP A 206 -12.58 -1.78 6.69
C ASP A 206 -12.24 -0.40 6.12
N ILE A 207 -10.95 -0.03 6.19
CA ILE A 207 -10.44 1.28 5.78
C ILE A 207 -9.36 1.06 4.73
N ILE A 208 -9.43 1.80 3.64
CA ILE A 208 -8.46 1.81 2.57
C ILE A 208 -7.80 3.18 2.52
N ALA A 209 -6.50 3.23 2.81
CA ALA A 209 -5.69 4.44 2.74
C ALA A 209 -4.77 4.35 1.53
N MET A 210 -4.95 5.22 0.54
CA MET A 210 -4.21 5.16 -0.72
C MET A 210 -3.29 6.35 -0.95
N TYR A 211 -2.08 6.10 -1.43
CA TYR A 211 -1.27 7.08 -2.15
C TYR A 211 -1.32 6.77 -3.64
N ILE A 212 -1.99 7.64 -4.41
CA ILE A 212 -2.11 7.50 -5.87
C ILE A 212 -1.52 8.72 -6.57
N GLU A 213 -0.83 8.48 -7.67
CA GLU A 213 -0.26 9.54 -8.52
C GLU A 213 -1.10 9.74 -9.79
N GLY A 214 -1.77 8.68 -10.22
CA GLY A 214 -2.78 8.69 -11.28
C GLY A 214 -3.58 7.40 -11.31
N ILE A 215 -4.82 7.49 -11.78
CA ILE A 215 -5.72 6.36 -12.04
C ILE A 215 -5.65 6.04 -13.53
N ARG A 216 -5.38 4.77 -13.88
CA ARG A 216 -5.26 4.29 -15.26
C ARG A 216 -6.63 4.18 -15.93
N ASP A 217 -7.58 3.54 -15.27
CA ASP A 217 -8.95 3.37 -15.76
C ASP A 217 -9.96 3.98 -14.77
N GLY A 218 -10.26 5.26 -14.97
CA GLY A 218 -11.19 5.99 -14.10
C GLY A 218 -12.61 5.43 -14.10
N ARG A 219 -13.07 4.82 -15.21
CA ARG A 219 -14.42 4.24 -15.28
C ARG A 219 -14.49 2.94 -14.49
N ARG A 220 -13.45 2.11 -14.58
CA ARG A 220 -13.34 0.91 -13.75
C ARG A 220 -13.22 1.27 -12.28
N PHE A 221 -12.39 2.26 -11.94
CA PHE A 221 -12.24 2.78 -10.58
C PHE A 221 -13.60 3.18 -9.99
N ILE A 222 -14.39 3.96 -10.72
CA ILE A 222 -15.76 4.37 -10.32
C ILE A 222 -16.66 3.15 -10.01
N LYS A 223 -16.68 2.15 -10.89
CA LYS A 223 -17.50 0.95 -10.69
C LYS A 223 -17.08 0.12 -9.48
N ILE A 224 -15.82 0.22 -9.06
CA ILE A 224 -15.28 -0.48 -7.88
C ILE A 224 -15.62 0.28 -6.60
N ILE A 225 -15.55 1.61 -6.61
CA ILE A 225 -15.90 2.40 -5.42
C ILE A 225 -17.41 2.41 -5.17
N GLU A 226 -18.25 2.42 -6.22
CA GLU A 226 -19.72 2.39 -6.09
C GLU A 226 -20.26 1.15 -5.35
N ARG A 227 -19.52 0.04 -5.38
CA ARG A 227 -19.88 -1.22 -4.71
C ARG A 227 -19.28 -1.36 -3.31
N SER A 228 -18.45 -0.40 -2.88
CA SER A 228 -17.70 -0.49 -1.63
C SER A 228 -18.33 0.37 -0.55
N GLU A 229 -18.61 -0.24 0.60
CA GLU A 229 -19.03 0.49 1.81
C GLU A 229 -17.83 0.89 2.69
N LYS A 230 -16.61 0.56 2.26
CA LYS A 230 -15.37 0.83 3.01
C LYS A 230 -14.97 2.30 2.94
N VAL A 231 -14.38 2.81 4.01
CA VAL A 231 -13.83 4.16 4.05
C VAL A 231 -12.61 4.23 3.14
N LEU A 232 -12.62 5.15 2.17
CA LEU A 232 -11.53 5.36 1.24
C LEU A 232 -10.90 6.73 1.45
N ILE A 233 -9.66 6.76 1.93
CA ILE A 233 -8.87 7.97 2.19
C ILE A 233 -7.75 8.03 1.16
N VAL A 234 -7.62 9.15 0.44
CA VAL A 234 -6.71 9.26 -0.70
C VAL A 234 -5.78 10.46 -0.57
N LEU A 235 -4.48 10.19 -0.51
CA LEU A 235 -3.43 11.15 -0.75
C LEU A 235 -3.08 11.15 -2.25
N LYS A 236 -3.51 12.18 -2.97
CA LYS A 236 -3.18 12.35 -4.39
C LYS A 236 -1.81 13.02 -4.53
N GLY A 237 -0.85 12.31 -5.10
CA GLY A 237 0.41 12.88 -5.58
C GLY A 237 0.19 13.77 -6.81
N GLY A 238 1.06 14.77 -7.02
CA GLY A 238 0.98 15.60 -8.23
C GLY A 238 -0.15 16.63 -8.29
N ARG A 239 -0.63 17.12 -7.13
CA ARG A 239 -1.70 18.13 -7.04
C ARG A 239 -1.32 19.55 -7.51
N THR A 240 -0.04 19.82 -7.71
CA THR A 240 0.47 21.12 -8.17
C THR A 240 1.24 20.94 -9.48
N THR A 241 1.48 22.02 -10.22
CA THR A 241 2.27 21.99 -11.46
C THR A 241 3.64 21.35 -11.25
N TYR A 242 4.32 21.69 -10.15
CA TYR A 242 5.62 21.11 -9.81
C TYR A 242 5.50 19.64 -9.38
N GLY A 243 4.50 19.31 -8.55
CA GLY A 243 4.25 17.93 -8.16
C GLY A 243 3.93 17.02 -9.34
N ALA A 244 3.10 17.49 -10.27
CA ALA A 244 2.73 16.73 -11.47
C ALA A 244 3.93 16.47 -12.38
N ARG A 245 4.84 17.46 -12.52
CA ARG A 245 6.12 17.28 -13.23
C ARG A 245 7.05 16.29 -12.51
N ALA A 246 7.10 16.33 -11.18
CA ALA A 246 7.89 15.41 -10.38
C ALA A 246 7.40 13.96 -10.54
N VAL A 247 6.08 13.74 -10.43
CA VAL A 247 5.47 12.43 -10.69
C VAL A 247 5.75 11.94 -12.11
N SER A 248 5.54 12.80 -13.11
CA SER A 248 5.74 12.43 -14.52
C SER A 248 7.19 12.03 -14.80
N SER A 249 8.15 12.69 -14.14
CA SER A 249 9.58 12.37 -14.26
C SER A 249 10.01 11.15 -13.45
N HIS A 250 9.38 10.91 -12.30
CA HIS A 250 9.75 9.84 -11.39
C HIS A 250 9.08 8.51 -11.76
N THR A 251 7.75 8.42 -11.88
CA THR A 251 7.07 7.14 -12.16
C THR A 251 6.66 6.96 -13.62
N GLY A 252 6.78 8.01 -14.43
CA GLY A 252 6.26 8.01 -15.80
C GLY A 252 4.73 8.01 -15.87
N THR A 253 4.04 8.15 -14.73
CA THR A 253 2.57 8.22 -14.67
C THR A 253 2.09 9.58 -15.17
N ILE A 254 1.09 9.58 -16.05
CA ILE A 254 0.41 10.81 -16.46
C ILE A 254 -0.47 11.29 -15.29
N CYS A 255 -0.15 12.44 -14.71
CA CYS A 255 -1.04 13.08 -13.75
C CYS A 255 -2.27 13.64 -14.47
N GLY A 256 -3.45 13.11 -14.15
CA GLY A 256 -4.71 13.71 -14.57
C GLY A 256 -5.00 15.04 -13.87
N GLU A 257 -5.94 15.80 -14.39
CA GLU A 257 -6.31 17.12 -13.88
C GLU A 257 -6.92 17.06 -12.48
N ASN A 258 -6.42 17.88 -11.56
CA ASN A 258 -6.85 17.82 -10.16
C ASN A 258 -8.33 18.14 -9.96
N ARG A 259 -8.91 19.02 -10.77
CA ARG A 259 -10.35 19.31 -10.74
C ARG A 259 -11.21 18.07 -10.98
N VAL A 260 -10.76 17.15 -11.83
CA VAL A 260 -11.46 15.89 -12.08
C VAL A 260 -11.35 14.96 -10.89
N TYR A 261 -10.18 14.91 -10.23
CA TYR A 261 -10.01 14.15 -8.99
C TYR A 261 -10.84 14.72 -7.84
N ASP A 262 -10.85 16.04 -7.66
CA ASP A 262 -11.61 16.67 -6.58
C ASP A 262 -13.12 16.41 -6.76
N ALA A 263 -13.65 16.53 -7.99
CA ALA A 263 -15.04 16.20 -8.30
C ALA A 263 -15.36 14.70 -8.13
N LEU A 264 -14.44 13.81 -8.54
CA LEU A 264 -14.55 12.37 -8.30
C LEU A 264 -14.61 12.09 -6.79
N PHE A 265 -13.76 12.74 -6.00
CA PHE A 265 -13.69 12.47 -4.58
C PHE A 265 -14.95 12.91 -3.85
N GLU A 266 -15.46 14.09 -4.19
CA GLU A 266 -16.73 14.61 -3.67
C GLU A 266 -17.92 13.71 -4.04
N GLN A 267 -18.02 13.29 -5.31
CA GLN A 267 -19.17 12.50 -5.78
C GLN A 267 -19.26 11.10 -5.15
N TYR A 268 -18.12 10.49 -4.82
CA TYR A 268 -18.06 9.09 -4.36
C TYR A 268 -17.60 8.94 -2.91
N ASN A 269 -17.71 10.01 -2.10
CA ASN A 269 -17.34 10.01 -0.68
C ASN A 269 -15.91 9.51 -0.40
N ILE A 270 -14.99 9.84 -1.30
CA ILE A 270 -13.56 9.58 -1.09
C ILE A 270 -13.03 10.76 -0.28
N ILE A 271 -12.30 10.47 0.79
CA ILE A 271 -11.78 11.49 1.70
C ILE A 271 -10.39 11.91 1.22
N PRO A 272 -10.23 13.09 0.59
CA PRO A 272 -8.92 13.55 0.16
C PRO A 272 -8.09 14.03 1.36
N VAL A 273 -6.80 13.76 1.34
CA VAL A 273 -5.82 14.34 2.27
C VAL A 273 -4.66 14.99 1.51
N LYS A 274 -3.97 15.91 2.17
CA LYS A 274 -2.91 16.74 1.56
C LYS A 274 -1.50 16.30 1.97
N SER A 275 -1.38 15.48 3.00
CA SER A 275 -0.09 14.99 3.50
C SER A 275 -0.19 13.56 4.03
N PHE A 276 0.96 12.90 4.21
CA PHE A 276 1.01 11.61 4.91
C PHE A 276 0.59 11.75 6.38
N GLU A 277 0.86 12.89 7.02
CA GLU A 277 0.43 13.17 8.38
C GLU A 277 -1.10 13.15 8.48
N GLU A 278 -1.80 13.89 7.62
CA GLU A 278 -3.27 13.87 7.54
C GLU A 278 -3.80 12.47 7.22
N LEU A 279 -3.13 11.73 6.31
CA LEU A 279 -3.50 10.35 5.98
C LEU A 279 -3.47 9.46 7.23
N PHE A 280 -2.38 9.49 7.99
CA PHE A 280 -2.22 8.67 9.18
C PHE A 280 -3.13 9.11 10.32
N ASP A 281 -3.36 10.40 10.50
CA ASP A 281 -4.23 10.90 11.56
C ASP A 281 -5.70 10.57 11.31
N LEU A 282 -6.20 10.72 10.08
CA LEU A 282 -7.55 10.28 9.75
C LEU A 282 -7.71 8.77 9.91
N VAL A 283 -6.72 7.98 9.47
CA VAL A 283 -6.73 6.53 9.69
C VAL A 283 -6.88 6.20 11.19
N LYS A 284 -6.13 6.86 12.08
CA LYS A 284 -6.26 6.65 13.53
C LYS A 284 -7.66 7.01 14.03
N VAL A 285 -8.25 8.09 13.54
CA VAL A 285 -9.62 8.51 13.92
C VAL A 285 -10.63 7.43 13.52
N PHE A 286 -10.62 6.98 12.26
CA PHE A 286 -11.56 5.97 11.78
C PHE A 286 -11.43 4.60 12.46
N ILE A 287 -10.25 4.24 12.94
CA ILE A 287 -10.05 3.00 13.71
C ILE A 287 -10.56 3.13 15.15
N SER A 288 -10.47 4.33 15.73
CA SER A 288 -10.65 4.53 17.17
C SER A 288 -12.00 5.15 17.56
N GLN A 289 -12.72 5.75 16.62
CA GLN A 289 -13.96 6.48 16.88
C GLN A 289 -15.11 6.00 15.98
N PRO A 290 -16.36 6.02 16.47
CA PRO A 290 -17.53 5.87 15.61
C PRO A 290 -17.70 7.10 14.71
N PHE A 291 -18.51 6.94 13.66
CA PHE A 291 -18.96 8.10 12.89
C PHE A 291 -19.79 9.04 13.77
N PRO A 292 -19.55 10.36 13.70
CA PRO A 292 -20.38 11.32 14.40
C PRO A 292 -21.77 11.41 13.76
N ASN A 293 -22.79 11.70 14.56
CA ASN A 293 -24.17 11.88 14.08
C ASN A 293 -24.42 13.27 13.46
N GLY A 294 -23.41 14.13 13.38
CA GLY A 294 -23.51 15.50 12.90
C GLY A 294 -22.17 16.23 12.96
N ASN A 295 -22.19 17.53 12.67
CA ASN A 295 -21.01 18.41 12.63
C ASN A 295 -20.80 19.24 13.91
N CYS A 296 -21.60 19.01 14.97
CA CYS A 296 -21.43 19.69 16.25
C CYS A 296 -20.31 19.08 17.09
N VAL A 297 -19.32 19.88 17.49
CA VAL A 297 -18.14 19.47 18.24
C VAL A 297 -18.13 20.11 19.63
N GLY A 298 -17.96 19.30 20.67
CA GLY A 298 -17.69 19.78 22.03
C GLY A 298 -16.18 19.83 22.31
N ILE A 299 -15.67 20.98 22.77
CA ILE A 299 -14.24 21.17 23.06
C ILE A 299 -14.03 21.22 24.58
N ILE A 300 -13.15 20.36 25.09
CA ILE A 300 -12.70 20.37 26.49
C ILE A 300 -11.19 20.56 26.50
N THR A 301 -10.72 21.63 27.13
CA THR A 301 -9.30 22.02 27.16
C THR A 301 -8.93 22.60 28.53
N VAL A 302 -7.68 22.44 28.94
CA VAL A 302 -7.12 23.04 30.17
C VAL A 302 -6.61 24.47 29.91
N THR A 303 -6.37 24.83 28.64
CA THR A 303 -5.82 26.13 28.24
C THR A 303 -6.72 26.82 27.23
N GLY A 304 -6.90 28.13 27.41
CA GLY A 304 -7.66 28.97 26.48
C GLY A 304 -7.11 28.95 25.05
N ALA A 305 -5.77 28.90 24.89
CA ALA A 305 -5.15 28.83 23.57
C ALA A 305 -5.58 27.56 22.80
N GLY A 306 -5.69 26.42 23.48
CA GLY A 306 -6.19 25.19 22.88
C GLY A 306 -7.67 25.30 22.47
N GLY A 307 -8.46 26.05 23.24
CA GLY A 307 -9.85 26.34 22.90
C GLY A 307 -9.97 27.20 21.65
N VAL A 308 -9.17 28.26 21.56
CA VAL A 308 -9.13 29.15 20.39
C VAL A 308 -8.71 28.38 19.15
N THR A 309 -7.56 27.70 19.18
CA THR A 309 -7.05 26.97 18.00
C THR A 309 -7.97 25.83 17.57
N ALA A 310 -8.60 25.11 18.51
CA ALA A 310 -9.58 24.09 18.17
C ALA A 310 -10.87 24.69 17.59
N SER A 311 -11.30 25.86 18.06
CA SER A 311 -12.46 26.58 17.54
C SER A 311 -12.23 27.07 16.12
N ASP A 312 -11.08 27.71 15.86
CA ASP A 312 -10.68 28.16 14.51
C ASP A 312 -10.64 26.97 13.55
N CYS A 313 -10.06 25.83 13.98
CA CYS A 313 -10.01 24.61 13.19
C CYS A 313 -11.41 24.04 12.90
N CYS A 314 -12.36 24.13 13.85
CA CYS A 314 -13.75 23.74 13.61
C CYS A 314 -14.38 24.60 12.51
N GLU A 315 -14.26 25.93 12.63
CA GLU A 315 -14.82 26.86 11.65
C GLU A 315 -14.22 26.67 10.25
N ASP A 316 -12.90 26.58 10.15
CA ASP A 316 -12.17 26.34 8.88
C ASP A 316 -12.61 25.06 8.14
N ASN A 317 -13.17 24.09 8.88
CA ASN A 317 -13.64 22.81 8.35
C ASN A 317 -15.17 22.68 8.36
N GLY A 318 -15.92 23.76 8.61
CA GLY A 318 -17.39 23.76 8.58
C GLY A 318 -18.06 23.00 9.72
N LEU A 319 -17.34 22.80 10.84
CA LEU A 319 -17.85 22.21 12.06
C LEU A 319 -18.44 23.29 12.97
N GLU A 320 -19.49 22.94 13.70
CA GLU A 320 -20.17 23.84 14.63
C GLU A 320 -19.74 23.57 16.07
N ILE A 321 -19.50 24.59 16.87
CA ILE A 321 -19.20 24.40 18.29
C ILE A 321 -20.49 24.15 19.05
N ALA A 322 -20.55 23.04 19.78
CA ALA A 322 -21.72 22.63 20.54
C ALA A 322 -22.03 23.60 21.68
N SER A 323 -23.29 24.03 21.76
CA SER A 323 -23.80 24.73 22.94
C SER A 323 -23.98 23.76 24.11
N VAL A 324 -23.36 24.06 25.25
CA VAL A 324 -23.43 23.20 26.44
C VAL A 324 -24.73 23.46 27.20
N SER A 325 -25.47 22.39 27.56
CA SER A 325 -26.72 22.52 28.31
C SER A 325 -26.50 23.12 29.71
N SER A 326 -27.51 23.81 30.27
CA SER A 326 -27.44 24.37 31.63
C SER A 326 -27.09 23.30 32.68
N ARG A 327 -27.66 22.10 32.56
CA ARG A 327 -27.36 20.96 33.43
C ARG A 327 -25.90 20.54 33.38
N THR A 328 -25.28 20.57 32.20
CA THR A 328 -23.86 20.23 32.04
C THR A 328 -22.97 21.34 32.61
N LEU A 329 -23.32 22.61 32.38
CA LEU A 329 -22.60 23.75 32.95
C LEU A 329 -22.62 23.74 34.49
N GLU A 330 -23.74 23.39 35.10
CA GLU A 330 -23.85 23.23 36.56
C GLU A 330 -22.87 22.19 37.10
N LYS A 331 -22.81 20.99 36.48
CA LYS A 331 -21.85 19.95 36.86
C LYS A 331 -20.40 20.36 36.68
N ILE A 332 -20.07 21.10 35.62
CA ILE A 332 -18.70 21.60 35.40
C ILE A 332 -18.32 22.57 36.53
N ARG A 333 -19.24 23.45 36.95
CA ARG A 333 -19.00 24.43 38.04
C ARG A 333 -18.71 23.78 39.39
N GLU A 334 -19.18 22.55 39.64
CA GLU A 334 -18.88 21.82 40.88
C GLU A 334 -17.41 21.41 40.98
N VAL A 335 -16.72 21.25 39.85
CA VAL A 335 -15.32 20.76 39.80
C VAL A 335 -14.32 21.80 39.30
N TYR A 336 -14.79 22.91 38.72
CA TYR A 336 -13.94 23.99 38.21
C TYR A 336 -13.75 25.13 39.23
N PRO A 337 -12.59 25.82 39.21
CA PRO A 337 -12.35 26.94 40.12
C PRO A 337 -13.35 28.09 39.94
N THR A 338 -13.77 28.70 41.04
CA THR A 338 -14.86 29.69 41.10
C THR A 338 -14.60 30.99 40.32
N TRP A 339 -13.34 31.26 39.95
CA TRP A 339 -12.89 32.41 39.18
C TRP A 339 -12.89 32.20 37.66
N HIS A 340 -13.13 30.97 37.19
CA HIS A 340 -13.29 30.63 35.78
C HIS A 340 -14.80 30.53 35.50
N ARG A 341 -15.47 31.68 35.27
CA ARG A 341 -16.92 31.75 35.01
C ARG A 341 -17.23 31.98 33.55
#